data_AF-A0A6B3GMF0-F1
#
_entry.id   AF-A0A6B3GMF0-F1
#
_cell.length_a   1.000
_cell.length_b   1.000
_cell.length_c   1.000
_cell.angle_alpha   90.00
_cell.angle_beta   90.00
_cell.angle_gamma   90.00
#
_symmetry.space_group_name_H-M   'P 1'
#
loop_
_entity.id
_entity.type
_entity.pdbx_description
1 polymer ?
#
loop_
_entity_poly.entity_id
_entity_poly.type
_entity_poly.pdbx_seq_one_letter_code
_entity_poly.pdbx_strand_id
1 'polypeptide(L)' 'MMIAMSEALEILALACTGLYAGYMAAFMSGVMPALREVDDASFTQVMRAVNRKVPGPLFLLLFLGSLAFPAASFFV' A
#
# COMPACT_ATOMS: atom_id res chain seq x y z
N MET A 1 -9.66 21.09 -20.65
CA MET A 1 -9.40 19.73 -21.17
C MET A 1 -10.27 18.78 -20.36
N MET A 2 -11.14 18.00 -20.99
CA MET A 2 -11.94 16.99 -20.27
C MET A 2 -11.09 15.73 -20.14
N ILE A 3 -10.96 15.20 -18.93
CA ILE A 3 -10.24 13.94 -18.66
C ILE A 3 -11.13 12.78 -19.12
N ALA A 4 -10.59 11.88 -19.94
CA ALA A 4 -11.30 10.67 -20.33
C ALA A 4 -11.46 9.72 -19.12
N MET A 5 -12.50 8.88 -19.11
CA MET A 5 -12.72 7.96 -17.99
C MET A 5 -11.52 7.02 -17.77
N SER A 6 -10.92 6.50 -18.85
CA SER A 6 -9.71 5.68 -18.82
C SER A 6 -8.53 6.42 -18.19
N GLU A 7 -8.26 7.66 -18.59
CA GLU A 7 -7.20 8.50 -18.01
C GLU A 7 -7.40 8.71 -16.49
N ALA A 8 -8.63 8.94 -16.04
CA ALA A 8 -8.94 9.08 -14.62
C ALA A 8 -8.64 7.80 -13.83
N LEU A 9 -8.99 6.63 -14.39
CA LEU A 9 -8.71 5.33 -13.80
C LEU A 9 -7.20 5.05 -13.74
N GLU A 10 -6.45 5.42 -14.76
CA GLU A 10 -5.00 5.27 -14.81
C GLU A 10 -4.29 6.15 -13.77
N ILE A 11 -4.74 7.39 -13.57
CA ILE A 11 -4.23 8.26 -12.51
C ILE A 11 -4.47 7.65 -11.13
N LEU A 12 -5.67 7.10 -10.89
CA LEU A 12 -5.99 6.42 -9.64
C LEU A 12 -5.18 5.13 -9.45
N ALA A 13 -4.95 4.37 -10.53
CA ALA A 13 -4.09 3.19 -10.53
C ALA A 13 -2.65 3.56 -10.16
N LEU A 14 -2.10 4.61 -10.76
CA LEU A 14 -0.77 5.12 -10.46
C LEU A 14 -0.66 5.55 -8.99
N ALA A 15 -1.64 6.32 -8.50
CA ALA A 15 -1.66 6.78 -7.11
C ALA A 15 -1.71 5.61 -6.12
N CYS A 16 -2.61 4.64 -6.32
CA CYS A 16 -2.73 3.49 -5.43
C CYS A 16 -1.46 2.63 -5.44
N THR A 17 -0.92 2.35 -6.62
CA THR A 17 0.29 1.54 -6.79
C THR A 17 1.51 2.23 -6.17
N GLY A 18 1.70 3.52 -6.44
CA GLY A 18 2.82 4.30 -5.92
C GLY A 18 2.78 4.43 -4.40
N LEU A 19 1.61 4.70 -3.81
CA LEU A 19 1.45 4.77 -2.36
C LEU A 19 1.62 3.40 -1.70
N TYR A 20 1.10 2.33 -2.30
CA TYR A 20 1.30 0.96 -1.80
C TYR A 20 2.79 0.57 -1.83
N ALA A 21 3.47 0.84 -2.95
CA ALA A 21 4.91 0.62 -3.08
C ALA A 21 5.70 1.46 -2.07
N GLY A 22 5.35 2.73 -1.87
CA GLY A 22 5.97 3.61 -0.88
C GLY A 22 5.78 3.09 0.55
N TYR A 23 4.60 2.58 0.88
CA TYR A 23 4.34 1.92 2.16
C TYR A 23 5.27 0.73 2.38
N MET A 24 5.42 -0.14 1.37
CA MET A 24 6.32 -1.30 1.45
C MET A 24 7.79 -0.87 1.56
N ALA A 25 8.19 0.13 0.77
CA ALA A 25 9.54 0.67 0.79
C ALA A 25 9.89 1.23 2.17
N ALA A 26 8.99 2.02 2.79
CA ALA A 26 9.19 2.55 4.14
C ALA A 26 9.33 1.45 5.19
N PHE A 27 8.54 0.36 5.07
CA PHE A 27 8.68 -0.81 5.93
C PHE A 27 10.06 -1.46 5.77
N MET A 28 10.47 -1.70 4.53
CA MET A 28 11.72 -2.40 4.23
C MET A 28 12.96 -1.58 4.59
N SER A 29 12.97 -0.26 4.34
CA SER A 29 14.15 0.59 4.47
C SER A 29 14.26 1.34 5.81
N GLY A 30 13.14 1.57 6.49
CA GLY A 30 13.11 2.29 7.78
C GLY A 30 12.67 1.42 8.93
N VAL A 31 11.48 0.83 8.85
CA VAL A 31 10.85 0.12 9.98
C VAL A 31 11.60 -1.16 10.32
N MET A 32 11.82 -2.04 9.34
CA MET A 32 12.45 -3.34 9.57
C MET A 32 13.90 -3.19 10.06
N PRO A 33 14.74 -2.27 9.53
CA PRO A 33 16.05 -2.00 10.10
C PRO A 33 15.99 -1.50 11.54
N ALA A 34 15.12 -0.54 11.86
CA ALA A 34 14.97 -0.06 13.23
C ALA A 34 14.53 -1.17 14.20
N LEU A 35 13.65 -2.08 13.75
CA LEU A 35 13.20 -3.23 14.54
C LEU A 35 14.28 -4.32 14.73
N ARG A 36 15.40 -4.29 14.00
CA ARG A 36 16.53 -5.20 14.26
C ARG A 36 17.35 -4.79 15.49
N GLU A 37 17.20 -3.54 15.95
CA GLU A 37 17.94 -3.00 17.09
C GLU A 37 17.25 -3.29 18.44
N VAL A 38 16.06 -3.92 18.43
CA VAL A 38 15.31 -4.30 19.63
C VAL A 38 15.30 -5.82 19.83
N ASP A 39 14.99 -6.28 21.04
CA ASP A 39 14.91 -7.70 21.35
C ASP A 39 13.73 -8.41 20.65
N ASP A 40 13.82 -9.74 20.54
CA ASP A 40 12.84 -10.58 19.83
C ASP A 40 11.40 -10.46 20.37
N ALA A 41 11.23 -10.24 21.69
CA ALA A 41 9.91 -10.11 22.29
C ALA A 41 9.27 -8.78 21.89
N SER A 42 10.03 -7.69 21.94
CA SER A 42 9.63 -6.37 21.46
C SER A 42 9.32 -6.38 19.96
N PHE A 43 10.19 -6.98 19.14
CA PHE A 43 9.96 -7.17 17.70
C PHE A 43 8.61 -7.86 17.43
N THR A 44 8.39 -9.00 18.07
CA THR A 44 7.19 -9.82 17.87
C THR A 44 5.92 -9.09 18.31
N GLN A 45 5.99 -8.37 19.43
CA GLN A 45 4.88 -7.57 19.93
C GLN A 45 4.47 -6.49 18.91
N VAL A 46 5.44 -5.73 18.40
CA VAL A 46 5.21 -4.66 17.42
C VAL A 46 4.65 -5.26 16.12
N MET A 47 5.28 -6.29 15.56
CA MET A 47 4.84 -6.88 14.30
C MET A 47 3.45 -7.51 14.39
N ARG A 48 3.08 -8.10 15.52
CA ARG A 48 1.69 -8.56 15.75
C ARG A 48 0.70 -7.41 15.81
N ALA A 49 1.06 -6.29 16.43
CA ALA A 49 0.20 -5.11 16.48
C ALA A 49 0.00 -4.50 15.08
N VAL A 50 1.09 -4.40 14.30
CA VAL A 50 1.07 -4.03 12.89
C VAL A 50 0.13 -4.97 12.10
N ASN A 51 0.31 -6.29 12.19
CA ASN A 51 -0.51 -7.24 11.45
C ASN A 51 -2.00 -7.19 11.80
N ARG A 52 -2.37 -6.75 13.00
CA ARG A 52 -3.79 -6.48 13.34
C ARG A 52 -4.30 -5.16 12.78
N LYS A 53 -3.44 -4.14 12.65
CA LYS A 53 -3.83 -2.79 12.23
C LYS A 53 -3.80 -2.60 10.71
N VAL A 54 -2.81 -3.20 10.04
CA VAL A 54 -2.53 -3.02 8.61
C VAL A 54 -3.62 -3.54 7.68
N PRO A 55 -4.33 -4.66 7.91
CA PRO A 55 -5.49 -5.02 7.09
C PRO A 55 -6.70 -4.10 7.34
N GLY A 56 -6.45 -2.81 7.57
CA GLY A 56 -7.44 -1.76 7.70
C GLY A 56 -7.83 -1.13 6.36
N PRO A 57 -8.82 -0.21 6.38
CA PRO A 57 -9.43 0.32 5.16
C PRO A 57 -8.46 0.96 4.17
N LEU A 58 -7.49 1.74 4.65
CA LEU A 58 -6.54 2.43 3.77
C LEU A 58 -5.62 1.46 3.03
N PHE A 59 -5.06 0.47 3.73
CA PHE A 59 -4.22 -0.55 3.10
C PHE A 59 -5.01 -1.33 2.05
N LEU A 60 -6.22 -1.77 2.40
CA LEU A 60 -7.09 -2.50 1.48
C LEU A 60 -7.47 -1.65 0.26
N LEU A 61 -7.74 -0.36 0.45
CA LEU A 61 -8.01 0.57 -0.65
C LEU A 61 -6.81 0.68 -1.60
N LEU A 62 -5.60 0.88 -1.07
CA LEU A 62 -4.40 1.00 -1.90
C LEU A 62 -4.07 -0.32 -2.60
N PHE A 63 -4.14 -1.44 -1.87
CA PHE A 63 -3.87 -2.77 -2.41
C PHE A 63 -4.88 -3.15 -3.50
N LEU A 64 -6.17 -3.13 -3.19
CA LEU A 64 -7.21 -3.49 -4.15
C LEU A 64 -7.29 -2.48 -5.29
N GLY A 65 -7.12 -1.18 -5.01
CA GLY A 65 -7.09 -0.12 -6.03
C GLY A 65 -5.96 -0.32 -7.04
N SER A 66 -4.78 -0.79 -6.60
CA SER A 66 -3.66 -1.10 -7.49
C SER A 66 -3.97 -2.20 -8.52
N LEU A 67 -4.98 -3.04 -8.26
CA LEU A 67 -5.45 -4.10 -9.16
C LEU A 67 -6.73 -3.69 -9.92
N ALA A 68 -7.69 -3.09 -9.22
CA ALA A 68 -9.03 -2.81 -9.73
C ALA A 68 -9.04 -1.68 -10.76
N PHE A 69 -8.31 -0.58 -10.54
CA PHE A 69 -8.30 0.55 -11.46
C PHE A 69 -7.67 0.24 -12.84
N PRO A 70 -6.50 -0.44 -12.94
CA PRO A 70 -5.98 -0.81 -14.27
C PRO A 70 -6.87 -1.84 -14.96
N ALA A 71 -7.46 -2.78 -14.22
CA ALA A 71 -8.41 -3.73 -14.78
C ALA A 71 -9.67 -3.02 -15.32
N ALA A 72 -10.22 -2.06 -14.58
CA ALA A 72 -11.38 -1.28 -15.01
C ALA A 72 -11.07 -0.42 -16.25
N SER A 73 -9.88 0.19 -16.31
CA SER A 73 -9.45 1.01 -17.46
C SER A 73 -9.44 0.20 -18.76
N PHE A 74 -9.09 -1.09 -18.71
CA PHE A 74 -9.09 -1.96 -19.88
C PHE A 74 -10.47 -2.15 -20.55
N PHE A 75 -11.56 -1.91 -19.83
CA PHE A 75 -12.92 -2.14 -20.32
C PHE A 75 -13.67 -0.86 -20.74
N VAL A 76 -13.04 0.31 -20.65
CA VAL A 76 -13.68 1.62 -20.87
C VAL A 76 -12.91 2.50 -21.84
#